data_AF-A0A971P1S0-F1
#
_entry.id   AF-A0A971P1S0-F1
#
_cell.length_a   1.000
_cell.length_b   1.000
_cell.length_c   1.000
_cell.angle_alpha   90.00
_cell.angle_beta   90.00
_cell.angle_gamma   90.00
#
_symmetry.space_group_name_H-M   'P 1'
#
loop_
_entity.id
_entity.type
_entity.pdbx_description
1 polymer ?
#
loop_
_entity_poly.entity_id
_entity_poly.type
_entity_poly.pdbx_seq_one_letter_code
_entity_poly.pdbx_strand_id
1 'polypeptide(L)'
;MTIALKYCGGCNPRYDRAALLSCAKSNFPQVDFATGDAALAEAAGVLLLCGCPSRCAAVPAGPAGSNYFVAAAQADWPALAAWIQTGLDAQKNR
;
A
#
# COMPACT_ATOMS: atom_id res chain seq x y z
N MET A 1 -11.85 5.77 -0.86
CA MET A 1 -10.58 5.81 -0.10
C MET A 1 -9.42 5.89 -1.08
N THR A 2 -8.43 6.75 -0.85
CA THR A 2 -7.20 6.81 -1.65
C THR A 2 -6.03 6.22 -0.86
N ILE A 3 -5.27 5.31 -1.48
CA ILE A 3 -4.06 4.69 -0.94
C ILE A 3 -2.88 5.10 -1.81
N ALA A 4 -1.90 5.76 -1.21
CA ALA A 4 -0.68 6.13 -1.89
C ALA A 4 0.24 4.92 -2.05
N LEU A 5 0.72 4.67 -3.26
CA LEU A 5 1.64 3.61 -3.58
C LEU A 5 3.09 4.13 -3.55
N LYS A 6 3.95 3.41 -2.84
CA LYS A 6 5.41 3.51 -2.98
C LYS A 6 6.01 2.17 -3.30
N TYR A 7 7.07 2.20 -4.10
CA TYR A 7 7.84 1.02 -4.45
C TYR A 7 9.25 1.14 -3.89
N CYS A 8 9.73 0.06 -3.30
CA CYS A 8 11.09 -0.09 -2.80
C CYS A 8 11.66 -1.44 -3.24
N GLY A 9 12.99 -1.54 -3.34
CA GLY A 9 13.65 -2.84 -3.54
C GLY A 9 13.59 -3.36 -4.97
N GLY A 10 13.59 -2.48 -5.98
CA GLY A 10 13.67 -2.86 -7.40
C GLY A 10 15.00 -3.49 -7.82
N CYS A 11 16.01 -3.50 -6.94
CA CYS A 11 17.31 -4.08 -7.19
C CYS A 11 17.34 -5.63 -7.13
N ASN A 12 16.38 -6.27 -6.43
CA ASN A 12 16.21 -7.73 -6.42
C ASN A 12 14.78 -8.13 -5.97
N PRO A 13 13.75 -8.00 -6.83
CA PRO A 13 12.38 -8.31 -6.44
C PRO A 13 12.18 -9.81 -6.26
N ARG A 14 11.90 -10.24 -5.02
CA ARG A 14 11.64 -11.67 -4.69
C ARG A 14 10.21 -12.12 -4.92
N TYR A 15 9.32 -11.22 -5.35
CA TYR A 15 7.93 -11.53 -5.68
C TYR A 15 7.37 -10.57 -6.72
N ASP A 16 6.30 -10.98 -7.40
CA ASP A 16 5.59 -10.14 -8.36
C ASP A 16 4.69 -9.12 -7.64
N ARG A 17 5.29 -7.99 -7.32
CA ARG A 17 4.61 -6.83 -6.73
C ARG A 17 3.51 -6.25 -7.62
N ALA A 18 3.57 -6.43 -8.94
CA ALA A 18 2.51 -5.98 -9.84
C ALA A 18 1.31 -6.92 -9.76
N ALA A 19 1.54 -8.23 -9.65
CA ALA A 19 0.47 -9.21 -9.40
C ALA A 19 -0.23 -8.96 -8.06
N LEU A 20 0.52 -8.67 -6.98
CA LEU A 20 -0.07 -8.32 -5.69
C LEU A 20 -0.94 -7.06 -5.78
N LEU A 21 -0.45 -6.00 -6.45
CA LEU A 21 -1.22 -4.78 -6.65
C LEU A 21 -2.45 -5.01 -7.54
N SER A 22 -2.32 -5.82 -8.59
CA SER A 22 -3.44 -6.18 -9.46
C SER A 22 -4.51 -6.93 -8.67
N CYS A 23 -4.11 -7.86 -7.80
CA CYS A 23 -5.02 -8.56 -6.90
C CYS A 23 -5.76 -7.57 -5.98
N ALA A 24 -5.03 -6.62 -5.39
CA ALA A 24 -5.63 -5.59 -4.54
C ALA A 24 -6.66 -4.73 -5.30
N LYS A 25 -6.31 -4.26 -6.51
CA LYS A 25 -7.22 -3.48 -7.37
C LYS A 25 -8.48 -4.25 -7.76
N SER A 26 -8.35 -5.53 -8.07
CA SER A 26 -9.50 -6.37 -8.43
C SER A 26 -10.43 -6.66 -7.25
N ASN A 27 -9.89 -6.83 -6.04
CA ASN A 27 -10.69 -7.09 -4.84
C ASN A 27 -11.30 -5.81 -4.24
N PHE A 28 -10.69 -4.65 -4.49
CA PHE A 28 -11.11 -3.36 -3.94
C PHE A 28 -11.24 -2.29 -5.04
N PRO A 29 -12.19 -2.42 -5.98
CA PRO A 29 -12.39 -1.46 -7.06
C PRO A 29 -12.78 -0.05 -6.56
N GLN A 30 -13.31 0.06 -5.34
CA GLN A 30 -13.67 1.31 -4.67
C GLN A 30 -12.48 2.05 -4.03
N VAL A 31 -11.28 1.46 -4.06
CA VAL A 31 -10.05 2.06 -3.54
C VAL A 31 -9.25 2.63 -4.71
N ASP A 32 -8.93 3.91 -4.62
CA ASP A 32 -8.05 4.55 -5.60
C ASP A 32 -6.58 4.35 -5.17
N PHE A 33 -5.80 3.73 -6.04
CA PHE A 33 -4.39 3.46 -5.80
C PHE A 33 -3.55 4.40 -6.66
N ALA A 34 -3.02 5.46 -6.05
CA ALA A 34 -2.32 6.53 -6.74
C ALA A 34 -0.84 6.61 -6.34
N THR A 35 0.01 7.05 -7.26
CA THR A 35 1.45 7.27 -7.03
C THR A 35 1.78 8.76 -7.10
N GLY A 36 2.81 9.20 -6.36
CA GLY A 36 3.32 10.57 -6.41
C GLY A 36 3.05 11.36 -5.13
N ASP A 37 3.64 12.55 -5.04
CA ASP A 37 3.59 13.36 -3.82
C ASP A 37 2.20 13.94 -3.55
N ALA A 38 1.44 14.28 -4.59
CA ALA A 38 0.04 14.67 -4.47
C ALA A 38 -0.81 13.54 -3.86
N ALA A 39 -0.58 12.29 -4.29
CA ALA A 39 -1.27 11.13 -3.73
C ALA A 39 -0.91 10.92 -2.26
N LEU A 40 0.35 11.14 -1.86
CA LEU A 40 0.76 11.05 -0.45
C LEU A 40 0.04 12.08 0.43
N ALA A 41 -0.16 13.31 -0.08
CA ALA A 41 -0.78 14.39 0.69
C ALA A 41 -2.28 14.15 0.97
N GLU A 42 -2.98 13.43 0.10
CA GLU A 42 -4.43 13.20 0.20
C GLU A 42 -4.80 11.75 0.58
N ALA A 43 -3.82 10.85 0.68
CA ALA A 43 -4.08 9.45 0.96
C ALA A 43 -4.50 9.21 2.42
N ALA A 44 -5.47 8.31 2.59
CA ALA A 44 -5.85 7.78 3.89
C ALA A 44 -4.82 6.79 4.46
N GLY A 45 -3.92 6.27 3.60
CA GLY A 45 -2.82 5.42 4.02
C GLY A 45 -1.80 5.19 2.89
N VAL A 46 -0.63 4.66 3.27
CA VAL A 46 0.48 4.42 2.34
C VAL A 46 0.79 2.93 2.22
N LEU A 47 0.74 2.39 1.01
CA LEU A 47 1.16 1.03 0.71
C LEU A 47 2.58 1.05 0.12
N LEU A 48 3.54 0.50 0.87
CA LEU A 48 4.91 0.31 0.43
C LEU A 48 5.11 -1.13 -0.07
N LEU A 49 5.31 -1.29 -1.38
CA LEU A 49 5.67 -2.56 -2.02
C LEU A 49 7.20 -2.71 -2.02
N CYS A 50 7.73 -3.52 -1.10
CA CYS A 50 9.16 -3.69 -0.86
C CYS A 50 9.66 -5.04 -1.37
N GLY A 51 10.30 -5.07 -2.54
CA GLY A 51 10.77 -6.32 -3.16
C GLY A 51 12.04 -6.93 -2.56
N CYS A 52 12.77 -6.19 -1.73
CA CYS A 52 14.14 -6.53 -1.30
C CYS A 52 14.26 -6.58 0.24
N PRO A 53 14.94 -7.61 0.80
CA PRO A 53 15.12 -7.74 2.25
C PRO A 53 15.90 -6.59 2.90
N SER A 54 16.70 -5.85 2.12
CA SER A 54 17.46 -4.70 2.63
C SER A 54 16.59 -3.53 3.09
N ARG A 55 15.30 -3.49 2.71
CA ARG A 55 14.30 -2.47 3.14
C ARG A 55 14.86 -1.03 3.16
N CYS A 56 15.66 -0.69 2.16
CA CYS A 56 16.46 0.53 2.16
C CYS A 56 15.65 1.81 1.96
N ALA A 57 14.39 1.75 1.51
CA ALA A 57 13.52 2.92 1.50
C ALA A 57 12.93 3.15 2.89
N ALA A 58 13.12 4.37 3.39
CA ALA A 58 12.37 4.88 4.52
C ALA A 58 10.87 4.83 4.20
N VAL A 59 10.06 4.41 5.18
CA VAL A 59 8.62 4.58 5.12
C VAL A 59 8.38 6.10 5.06
N PRO A 60 7.81 6.64 3.96
CA PRO A 60 7.51 8.06 3.92
C PRO A 60 6.50 8.38 5.02
N ALA A 61 6.71 9.49 5.73
CA ALA A 61 5.69 10.03 6.60
C ALA A 61 4.51 10.46 5.72
N GLY A 62 3.37 9.79 5.84
CA GLY A 62 2.10 10.30 5.30
C GLY A 62 1.62 11.51 6.13
N PRO A 63 0.52 12.17 5.74
CA PRO A 63 -0.15 13.16 6.56
C PRO A 63 -0.40 12.64 7.98
N ALA A 64 -0.40 13.52 8.99
CA ALA A 64 -0.54 13.12 10.39
C ALA A 64 -1.80 12.25 10.60
N GLY A 65 -1.60 11.01 11.07
CA GLY A 65 -2.67 10.01 11.21
C GLY A 65 -2.78 8.97 10.09
N SER A 66 -1.98 9.08 9.03
CA SER A 66 -1.91 8.08 7.95
C SER A 66 -1.29 6.78 8.44
N ASN A 67 -2.03 5.68 8.36
CA ASN A 67 -1.47 4.35 8.57
C ASN A 67 -0.68 3.92 7.33
N TYR A 68 0.40 3.17 7.51
CA TYR A 68 1.15 2.58 6.40
C TYR A 68 1.17 1.06 6.51
N PHE A 69 1.21 0.39 5.36
CA PHE A 69 1.39 -1.05 5.25
C PHE A 69 2.60 -1.35 4.37
N VAL A 70 3.44 -2.28 4.79
CA VAL A 70 4.59 -2.74 4.00
C VAL A 70 4.31 -4.16 3.53
N ALA A 71 4.16 -4.35 2.23
CA ALA A 71 4.11 -5.66 1.62
C ALA A 71 5.52 -6.02 1.12
N ALA A 72 6.10 -7.08 1.67
CA ALA A 72 7.44 -7.57 1.36
C ALA A 72 7.44 -8.94 0.64
N ALA A 73 6.32 -9.64 0.64
CA ALA A 73 6.13 -10.93 -0.02
C ALA A 73 4.70 -11.09 -0.55
N GLN A 74 4.51 -12.04 -1.47
CA GLN A 74 3.17 -12.42 -1.95
C GLN A 74 2.27 -12.94 -0.81
N ALA A 75 2.87 -13.57 0.21
CA ALA A 75 2.17 -14.09 1.38
C ALA A 75 1.56 -12.99 2.27
N ASP A 76 1.93 -11.72 2.08
CA ASP A 76 1.36 -10.60 2.84
C ASP A 76 -0.06 -10.22 2.38
N TRP A 77 -0.56 -10.83 1.30
CA TRP A 77 -1.87 -10.55 0.74
C TRP A 77 -3.02 -10.55 1.78
N PRO A 78 -3.18 -11.54 2.66
CA PRO A 78 -4.28 -11.54 3.62
C PRO A 78 -4.23 -10.37 4.60
N ALA A 79 -3.02 -10.01 5.04
CA ALA A 79 -2.80 -8.87 5.94
C ALA A 79 -3.03 -7.53 5.22
N LEU A 80 -2.60 -7.41 3.96
CA LEU A 80 -2.87 -6.26 3.12
C LEU A 80 -4.39 -6.06 2.91
N ALA A 81 -5.10 -7.14 2.58
CA ALA A 81 -6.55 -7.09 2.38
C ALA A 81 -7.29 -6.65 3.64
N ALA A 82 -6.92 -7.21 4.80
CA ALA A 82 -7.50 -6.81 6.09
C ALA A 82 -7.23 -5.33 6.44
N TRP A 83 -6.03 -4.83 6.14
CA TRP A 83 -5.68 -3.44 6.33
C TRP A 83 -6.49 -2.49 5.44
N ILE A 84 -6.66 -2.83 4.16
CA ILE A 84 -7.50 -2.06 3.22
C ILE A 84 -8.96 -2.05 3.70
N GLN A 85 -9.49 -3.21 4.10
CA GLN A 85 -10.86 -3.33 4.58
C GLN A 85 -11.11 -2.49 5.84
N THR A 86 -10.17 -2.52 6.79
CA THR A 86 -10.25 -1.70 8.02
C THR A 86 -10.30 -0.20 7.68
N GLY A 87 -9.48 0.25 6.72
CA GLY A 87 -9.50 1.64 6.26
C GLY A 87 -10.81 2.03 5.58
N LEU A 88 -11.40 1.13 4.78
CA LEU A 88 -12.71 1.34 4.17
C LEU A 88 -13.84 1.42 5.21
N ASP A 89 -13.82 0.55 6.22
CA ASP A 89 -14.84 0.52 7.26
C ASP A 89 -14.76 1.77 8.17
N ALA A 90 -13.54 2.24 8.45
CA ALA A 90 -13.33 3.50 9.15
C ALA A 90 -13.85 4.72 8.35
N GLN A 91 -13.79 4.67 7.01
CA GLN A 91 -14.34 5.74 6.16
C GLN A 91 -15.88 5.70 6.09
N LYS A 92 -16.50 4.52 6.18
CA LYS A 92 -17.97 4.38 6.14
C LYS A 92 -18.65 4.84 7.44
N ASN A 93 -17.96 4.73 8.57
CA ASN A 93 -18.49 5.10 9.90
C ASN A 93 -18.21 6.57 10.29
N ARG A 94 -17.84 7.41 9.33
CA ARG A 94 -17.45 8.82 9.54
C ARG A 94 -18.43 9.74 8.85
#